data_AF-A0A5T9MTA3-F1
#
_entry.id   AF-A0A5T9MTA3-F1
#
_cell.length_a   1.000
_cell.length_b   1.000
_cell.length_c   1.000
_cell.angle_alpha   90.00
_cell.angle_beta   90.00
_cell.angle_gamma   90.00
#
_symmetry.space_group_name_H-M   'P 1'
#
loop_
_entity.id
_entity.type
_entity.pdbx_description
1 polymer ?
#
loop_
_entity_poly.entity_id
_entity_poly.type
_entity_poly.pdbx_seq_one_letter_code
_entity_poly.pdbx_strand_id
1 'polypeptide(L)'
;MISGERRANNANRAITNGLIALHIPVPLTTVQWADEYYYLPKESSYTPGKWETLPFQVAIMNAMGYELIRVVNLIKSARVGYTKMLLGVEGYFIEHKSRNSLLFQPTDSSAEDFMKSHVEPTIRDVPVPEFDCMVSAANSFGLMDGGVDAAITTYFGTQLQERVQQHILREYLGEQPVGTAFVTGTGNSKHPWLVHAPTMRVPLIIDGTDAVYNATRAALLAIFQHNKSAREDRKITSVVFPAMGAGCGQVSSDSVARQMRLAWDSFINCATEINWQYASARQNAVFSTTAYCPSKTLCPNARTEYIGFGDYRTYCKKSGNCCISTRHQVDDIYIGAHTHTIDIGAHNHAIHTGAYAYLHAVSPGIHSHGYHLNPEYLSGVKNDV
;
A
#
# COMPACT_ATOMS: atom_id res chain seq x y z
N MET A 1 23.31 8.65 -35.21
CA MET A 1 22.77 7.33 -35.62
C MET A 1 22.79 6.40 -34.41
N ILE A 2 21.65 5.80 -34.04
CA ILE A 2 21.59 4.79 -32.96
C ILE A 2 22.39 3.57 -33.41
N SER A 3 23.39 3.13 -32.64
CA SER A 3 24.22 1.96 -32.98
C SER A 3 23.37 0.68 -33.12
N GLY A 4 23.81 -0.26 -33.96
CA GLY A 4 23.09 -1.52 -34.20
C GLY A 4 22.85 -2.31 -32.90
N GLU A 5 23.81 -2.27 -31.99
CA GLU A 5 23.75 -2.89 -30.67
C GLU A 5 22.65 -2.26 -29.78
N ARG A 6 22.49 -0.93 -29.83
CA ARG A 6 21.44 -0.21 -29.11
C ARG A 6 20.05 -0.45 -29.70
N ARG A 7 19.95 -0.75 -31.01
CA ARG A 7 18.70 -1.20 -31.65
C ARG A 7 18.34 -2.62 -31.22
N ALA A 8 19.32 -3.52 -31.15
CA ALA A 8 19.13 -4.90 -30.68
C ALA A 8 18.67 -4.93 -29.22
N ASN A 9 19.28 -4.15 -28.33
CA ASN A 9 18.86 -4.08 -26.92
C ASN A 9 17.47 -3.48 -26.74
N ASN A 10 17.13 -2.44 -27.52
CA ASN A 10 15.77 -1.88 -27.51
C ASN A 10 14.73 -2.90 -28.00
N ALA A 11 15.06 -3.67 -29.03
CA ALA A 11 14.21 -4.75 -29.53
C ALA A 11 14.05 -5.85 -28.49
N ASN A 12 15.14 -6.34 -27.90
CA ASN A 12 15.08 -7.36 -26.84
C ASN A 12 14.25 -6.88 -25.65
N ARG A 13 14.42 -5.64 -25.19
CA ARG A 13 13.61 -5.10 -24.10
C ARG A 13 12.13 -4.97 -24.47
N ALA A 14 11.82 -4.50 -25.68
CA ALA A 14 10.44 -4.40 -26.15
C ALA A 14 9.78 -5.78 -26.28
N ILE A 15 10.55 -6.77 -26.76
CA ILE A 15 10.15 -8.17 -26.84
C ILE A 15 9.94 -8.72 -25.42
N THR A 16 10.91 -8.65 -24.52
CA THR A 16 10.78 -9.13 -23.14
C THR A 16 9.59 -8.49 -22.43
N ASN A 17 9.45 -7.16 -22.50
CA ASN A 17 8.31 -6.48 -21.87
C ASN A 17 6.96 -6.87 -22.48
N GLY A 18 6.91 -7.07 -23.80
CA GLY A 18 5.72 -7.61 -24.48
C GLY A 18 5.43 -9.07 -24.11
N LEU A 19 6.48 -9.86 -23.84
CA LEU A 19 6.40 -11.26 -23.44
C LEU A 19 6.15 -11.46 -21.94
N ILE A 20 6.33 -10.45 -21.08
CA ILE A 20 5.98 -10.54 -19.65
C ILE A 20 4.50 -10.89 -19.47
N ALA A 21 3.62 -10.35 -20.32
CA ALA A 21 2.20 -10.73 -20.33
C ALA A 21 1.94 -12.18 -20.79
N LEU A 22 2.93 -12.81 -21.44
CA LEU A 22 2.90 -14.20 -21.87
C LEU A 22 3.68 -15.12 -20.91
N HIS A 23 4.28 -14.57 -19.85
CA HIS A 23 4.89 -15.36 -18.80
C HIS A 23 3.80 -16.00 -17.96
N ILE A 24 3.61 -17.30 -18.15
CA ILE A 24 2.71 -18.11 -17.34
C ILE A 24 3.60 -18.80 -16.30
N PRO A 25 3.52 -18.42 -15.00
CA PRO A 25 4.27 -19.13 -13.97
C PRO A 25 3.81 -20.60 -13.94
N VAL A 26 4.74 -21.51 -13.61
CA VAL A 26 4.42 -22.93 -13.48
C VAL A 26 3.25 -23.06 -12.49
N PRO A 27 2.11 -23.66 -12.87
CA PRO A 27 0.93 -23.65 -12.03
C PRO A 27 1.20 -24.45 -10.76
N LEU A 28 1.25 -23.76 -9.63
CA LEU A 28 1.34 -24.38 -8.29
C LEU A 28 -0.04 -24.39 -7.65
N THR A 29 -0.33 -25.43 -6.88
CA THR A 29 -1.44 -25.38 -5.93
C THR A 29 -1.10 -24.42 -4.80
N THR A 30 -2.11 -23.95 -4.08
CA THR A 30 -1.90 -23.04 -2.95
C THR A 30 -1.01 -23.63 -1.87
N VAL A 31 -1.15 -24.94 -1.62
CA VAL A 31 -0.30 -25.67 -0.66
C VAL A 31 1.13 -25.76 -1.16
N GLN A 32 1.35 -26.13 -2.43
CA GLN A 32 2.70 -26.21 -3.00
C GLN A 32 3.42 -24.87 -2.95
N TRP A 33 2.71 -23.79 -3.27
CA TRP A 33 3.25 -22.45 -3.18
C TRP A 33 3.56 -22.07 -1.72
N ALA A 34 2.65 -22.36 -0.79
CA ALA A 34 2.85 -22.02 0.62
C ALA A 34 4.02 -22.81 1.23
N ASP A 35 4.12 -24.10 0.97
CA ASP A 35 5.24 -24.92 1.46
C ASP A 35 6.58 -24.53 0.84
N GLU A 36 6.60 -23.85 -0.32
CA GLU A 36 7.85 -23.41 -0.94
C GLU A 36 8.24 -21.99 -0.52
N TYR A 37 7.27 -21.07 -0.46
CA TYR A 37 7.52 -19.63 -0.36
C TYR A 37 6.92 -18.97 0.89
N TYR A 38 6.02 -19.61 1.64
CA TYR A 38 5.38 -18.97 2.80
C TYR A 38 6.23 -19.14 4.08
N TYR A 39 6.37 -18.05 4.84
CA TYR A 39 7.11 -18.02 6.10
C TYR A 39 6.24 -17.46 7.23
N LEU A 40 6.40 -18.01 8.42
CA LEU A 40 5.72 -17.60 9.65
C LEU A 40 6.54 -16.52 10.38
N PRO A 41 6.04 -15.27 10.47
CA PRO A 41 6.74 -14.18 11.16
C PRO A 41 6.84 -14.45 12.67
N LYS A 42 7.97 -14.08 13.27
CA LYS A 42 8.25 -14.28 14.71
C LYS A 42 7.36 -13.46 15.62
N GLU A 43 6.95 -12.29 15.16
CA GLU A 43 6.12 -11.34 15.91
C GLU A 43 4.69 -11.83 16.08
N SER A 44 4.25 -12.79 15.26
CA SER A 44 2.85 -13.24 15.26
C SER A 44 2.65 -14.74 15.13
N SER A 45 3.70 -15.52 15.40
CA SER A 45 3.68 -16.98 15.35
C SER A 45 4.45 -17.54 16.54
N TYR A 46 3.85 -18.50 17.25
CA TYR A 46 4.51 -19.19 18.36
C TYR A 46 5.74 -19.99 17.90
N THR A 47 5.68 -20.53 16.67
CA THR A 47 6.78 -21.23 16.02
C THR A 47 7.10 -20.48 14.71
N PRO A 48 8.05 -19.53 14.73
CA PRO A 48 8.52 -18.88 13.51
C PRO A 48 9.30 -19.85 12.63
N GLY A 49 9.27 -19.61 11.33
CA GLY A 49 10.05 -20.39 10.37
C GLY A 49 9.33 -20.65 9.06
N LYS A 50 9.88 -21.56 8.26
CA LYS A 50 9.27 -21.99 7.01
C LYS A 50 7.90 -22.65 7.31
N TRP A 51 6.88 -22.30 6.54
CA TRP A 51 5.58 -22.93 6.65
C TRP A 51 5.67 -24.40 6.24
N GLU A 52 4.96 -25.25 6.98
CA GLU A 52 4.72 -26.65 6.64
C GLU A 52 3.23 -26.93 6.80
N THR A 53 2.58 -27.25 5.68
CA THR A 53 1.14 -27.50 5.65
C THR A 53 0.82 -28.80 6.38
N LEU A 54 0.04 -28.72 7.46
CA LEU A 54 -0.41 -29.90 8.19
C LEU A 54 -1.44 -30.68 7.36
N PRO A 55 -1.56 -32.02 7.54
CA PRO A 55 -2.43 -32.86 6.70
C PRO A 55 -3.87 -32.38 6.58
N PHE A 56 -4.47 -31.85 7.65
CA PHE A 56 -5.85 -31.35 7.63
C PHE A 56 -5.99 -30.00 6.91
N GLN A 57 -4.91 -29.21 6.83
CA GLN A 57 -4.89 -27.89 6.20
C GLN A 57 -4.86 -27.98 4.68
N VAL A 58 -4.31 -29.08 4.13
CA VAL A 58 -4.10 -29.28 2.70
C VAL A 58 -5.39 -29.08 1.89
N ALA A 59 -6.46 -29.76 2.28
CA ALA A 59 -7.74 -29.67 1.57
C ALA A 59 -8.37 -28.29 1.71
N ILE A 60 -8.24 -27.66 2.87
CA ILE A 60 -8.82 -26.35 3.17
C ILE A 60 -8.12 -25.26 2.34
N MET A 61 -6.79 -25.19 2.38
CA MET A 61 -6.03 -24.16 1.65
C MET A 61 -6.17 -24.31 0.15
N ASN A 62 -6.13 -25.53 -0.38
CA ASN A 62 -6.38 -25.76 -1.79
C ASN A 62 -7.82 -25.40 -2.17
N ALA A 63 -8.81 -25.68 -1.32
CA ALA A 63 -10.19 -25.25 -1.59
C ALA A 63 -10.33 -23.72 -1.62
N MET A 64 -9.63 -23.00 -0.73
CA MET A 64 -9.63 -21.54 -0.71
C MET A 64 -8.99 -20.94 -1.97
N GLY A 65 -7.90 -21.53 -2.47
CA GLY A 65 -7.19 -21.01 -3.65
C GLY A 65 -7.67 -21.57 -5.00
N TYR A 66 -8.66 -22.46 -5.01
CA TYR A 66 -9.16 -23.09 -6.23
C TYR A 66 -10.21 -22.23 -6.94
N GLU A 67 -9.97 -21.93 -8.22
CA GLU A 67 -10.75 -20.95 -8.99
C GLU A 67 -12.23 -21.33 -9.18
N LEU A 68 -12.58 -22.62 -9.12
CA LEU A 68 -13.97 -23.06 -9.25
C LEU A 68 -14.75 -23.01 -7.93
N ILE A 69 -14.08 -22.82 -6.79
CA ILE A 69 -14.74 -22.72 -5.49
C ILE A 69 -14.91 -21.23 -5.17
N ARG A 70 -16.16 -20.76 -5.24
CA ARG A 70 -16.48 -19.34 -5.00
C ARG A 70 -16.53 -18.98 -3.51
N VAL A 71 -16.93 -19.92 -2.65
CA VAL A 71 -17.14 -19.67 -1.22
C VAL A 71 -16.68 -20.88 -0.42
N VAL A 72 -15.83 -20.62 0.59
CA VAL A 72 -15.43 -21.60 1.59
C VAL A 72 -15.91 -21.12 2.95
N ASN A 73 -16.82 -21.86 3.57
CA ASN A 73 -17.27 -21.63 4.94
C ASN A 73 -16.64 -22.69 5.83
N LEU A 74 -15.91 -22.28 6.88
CA LEU A 74 -15.25 -23.21 7.79
C LEU A 74 -15.62 -22.91 9.24
N ILE A 75 -16.12 -23.92 9.94
CA ILE A 75 -16.18 -23.94 11.40
C ILE A 75 -14.86 -24.50 11.90
N LYS A 76 -14.15 -23.75 12.74
CA LYS A 76 -12.83 -24.13 13.23
C LYS A 76 -12.66 -23.84 14.72
N SER A 77 -11.81 -24.63 15.36
CA SER A 77 -11.35 -24.41 16.74
C SER A 77 -10.40 -23.22 16.84
N ALA A 78 -10.23 -22.66 18.04
CA ALA A 78 -9.23 -21.62 18.28
C ALA A 78 -7.80 -22.20 18.15
N ARG A 79 -6.84 -21.34 17.76
CA ARG A 79 -5.39 -21.64 17.75
C ARG A 79 -4.93 -22.81 16.85
N VAL A 80 -5.69 -23.17 15.82
CA VAL A 80 -5.30 -24.22 14.82
C VAL A 80 -4.53 -23.69 13.61
N GLY A 81 -3.95 -22.49 13.70
CA GLY A 81 -3.20 -21.87 12.59
C GLY A 81 -4.06 -21.28 11.46
N TYR A 82 -5.38 -21.14 11.65
CA TYR A 82 -6.30 -20.66 10.59
C TYR A 82 -5.91 -19.29 10.01
N THR A 83 -5.54 -18.33 10.85
CA THR A 83 -5.09 -17.02 10.40
C THR A 83 -3.90 -17.11 9.45
N LYS A 84 -2.97 -18.04 9.69
CA LYS A 84 -1.78 -18.25 8.86
C LYS A 84 -2.11 -18.96 7.57
N MET A 85 -3.04 -19.93 7.58
CA MET A 85 -3.58 -20.50 6.35
C MET A 85 -4.18 -19.41 5.45
N LEU A 86 -5.00 -18.52 6.01
CA LEU A 86 -5.64 -17.44 5.26
C LEU A 86 -4.59 -16.49 4.65
N LEU A 87 -3.59 -16.09 5.42
CA LEU A 87 -2.50 -15.24 4.94
C LEU A 87 -1.61 -15.92 3.89
N GLY A 88 -1.39 -17.23 3.99
CA GLY A 88 -0.70 -18.01 2.96
C GLY A 88 -1.48 -18.07 1.65
N VAL A 89 -2.81 -18.23 1.73
CA VAL A 89 -3.71 -18.15 0.56
C VAL A 89 -3.68 -16.75 -0.04
N GLU A 90 -3.71 -15.70 0.78
CA GLU A 90 -3.61 -14.32 0.28
C GLU A 90 -2.26 -14.05 -0.40
N GLY A 91 -1.16 -14.54 0.19
CA GLY A 91 0.16 -14.48 -0.44
C GLY A 91 0.18 -15.16 -1.81
N TYR A 92 -0.43 -16.35 -1.93
CA TYR A 92 -0.59 -17.07 -3.18
C TYR A 92 -1.41 -16.28 -4.20
N PHE A 93 -2.49 -15.62 -3.78
CA PHE A 93 -3.29 -14.79 -4.67
C PHE A 93 -2.56 -13.56 -5.16
N ILE A 94 -1.81 -12.90 -4.28
CA ILE A 94 -1.06 -11.68 -4.60
C ILE A 94 0.13 -12.00 -5.52
N GLU A 95 0.96 -12.98 -5.15
CA GLU A 95 2.22 -13.27 -5.84
C GLU A 95 1.98 -14.18 -7.04
N HIS A 96 1.44 -15.38 -6.82
CA HIS A 96 1.36 -16.41 -7.86
C HIS A 96 0.23 -16.17 -8.87
N LYS A 97 -0.90 -15.61 -8.42
CA LYS A 97 -2.08 -15.37 -9.26
C LYS A 97 -2.25 -13.91 -9.66
N SER A 98 -1.45 -12.98 -9.12
CA SER A 98 -1.52 -11.54 -9.37
C SER A 98 -2.95 -10.97 -9.23
N ARG A 99 -3.64 -11.31 -8.13
CA ARG A 99 -5.04 -10.91 -7.87
C ARG A 99 -5.12 -9.78 -6.85
N ASN A 100 -6.17 -8.97 -7.01
CA ASN A 100 -6.58 -8.02 -5.98
C ASN A 100 -7.37 -8.78 -4.91
N SER A 101 -6.95 -8.61 -3.66
CA SER A 101 -7.54 -9.27 -2.50
C SER A 101 -8.11 -8.25 -1.53
N LEU A 102 -9.14 -8.65 -0.79
CA LEU A 102 -9.72 -7.85 0.28
C LEU A 102 -9.95 -8.73 1.52
N LEU A 103 -9.35 -8.32 2.63
CA LEU A 103 -9.57 -8.92 3.94
C LEU A 103 -10.37 -7.94 4.80
N PHE A 104 -11.47 -8.41 5.40
CA PHE A 104 -12.33 -7.60 6.25
C PHE A 104 -12.31 -8.08 7.71
N GLN A 105 -12.33 -7.14 8.65
CA GLN A 105 -12.50 -7.39 10.08
C GLN A 105 -13.77 -6.69 10.59
N PRO A 106 -14.42 -7.18 11.65
CA PRO A 106 -15.69 -6.62 12.12
C PRO A 106 -15.65 -5.14 12.52
N THR A 107 -14.49 -4.62 12.92
CA THR A 107 -14.28 -3.22 13.29
C THR A 107 -13.00 -2.67 12.69
N ASP A 108 -12.95 -1.36 12.46
CA ASP A 108 -11.76 -0.68 11.94
C ASP A 108 -10.55 -0.83 12.86
N SER A 109 -10.76 -0.79 14.18
CA SER A 109 -9.69 -1.04 15.17
C SER A 109 -9.11 -2.45 15.05
N SER A 110 -9.97 -3.46 14.87
CA SER A 110 -9.54 -4.85 14.67
C SER A 110 -8.83 -5.01 13.34
N ALA A 111 -9.24 -4.28 12.30
CA ALA A 111 -8.55 -4.25 11.01
C ALA A 111 -7.14 -3.65 11.17
N GLU A 112 -7.00 -2.52 11.86
CA GLU A 112 -5.71 -1.86 12.08
C GLU A 112 -4.74 -2.75 12.88
N ASP A 113 -5.22 -3.36 13.97
CA ASP A 113 -4.42 -4.28 14.78
C ASP A 113 -4.01 -5.52 13.98
N PHE A 114 -4.93 -6.08 13.18
CA PHE A 114 -4.63 -7.23 12.33
C PHE A 114 -3.60 -6.89 11.24
N MET A 115 -3.70 -5.70 10.65
CA MET A 115 -2.73 -5.22 9.66
C MET A 115 -1.32 -5.19 10.26
N LYS A 116 -1.15 -4.54 11.40
CA LYS A 116 0.16 -4.39 12.07
C LYS A 116 0.73 -5.72 12.58
N SER A 117 -0.12 -6.54 13.21
CA SER A 117 0.34 -7.77 13.85
C SER A 117 0.55 -8.91 12.86
N HIS A 118 -0.19 -8.98 11.77
CA HIS A 118 -0.23 -10.17 10.93
C HIS A 118 0.09 -9.91 9.46
N VAL A 119 -0.49 -8.87 8.84
CA VAL A 119 -0.33 -8.62 7.41
C VAL A 119 1.05 -8.04 7.10
N GLU A 120 1.45 -6.97 7.79
CA GLU A 120 2.75 -6.32 7.56
C GLU A 120 3.93 -7.29 7.73
N PRO A 121 4.00 -8.11 8.81
CA PRO A 121 5.10 -9.07 8.94
C PRO A 121 5.05 -10.15 7.87
N THR A 122 3.86 -10.56 7.41
CA THR A 122 3.71 -11.56 6.36
C THR A 122 4.20 -11.04 5.01
N ILE A 123 3.81 -9.82 4.61
CA ILE A 123 4.27 -9.21 3.35
C ILE A 123 5.80 -9.03 3.37
N ARG A 124 6.37 -8.73 4.54
CA ARG A 124 7.83 -8.58 4.72
C ARG A 124 8.56 -9.92 4.56
N ASP A 125 8.03 -11.00 5.15
CA ASP A 125 8.76 -12.27 5.30
C ASP A 125 8.49 -13.28 4.16
N VAL A 126 7.39 -13.11 3.42
CA VAL A 126 7.12 -13.87 2.19
C VAL A 126 7.96 -13.30 1.04
N PRO A 127 8.66 -14.12 0.24
CA PRO A 127 9.52 -13.66 -0.84
C PRO A 127 8.77 -12.72 -1.79
N VAL A 128 9.20 -11.46 -1.81
CA VAL A 128 8.89 -10.53 -2.88
C VAL A 128 9.61 -11.05 -4.13
N PRO A 129 9.01 -10.97 -5.34
CA PRO A 129 9.73 -11.27 -6.58
C PRO A 129 11.10 -10.59 -6.59
N GLU A 130 12.13 -11.28 -7.10
CA GLU A 130 13.49 -10.75 -7.11
C GLU A 130 13.52 -9.34 -7.71
N PHE A 131 13.94 -8.36 -6.91
CA PHE A 131 14.05 -6.97 -7.30
C PHE A 131 15.50 -6.49 -7.24
N ASP A 132 15.92 -5.66 -8.18
CA ASP A 132 17.30 -5.18 -8.21
C ASP A 132 17.55 -4.12 -7.12
N CYS A 133 16.53 -3.33 -6.81
CA CYS A 133 16.64 -2.15 -5.96
C CYS A 133 15.49 -1.98 -4.97
N MET A 134 15.80 -1.61 -3.73
CA MET A 134 14.83 -1.12 -2.74
C MET A 134 14.99 0.39 -2.55
N VAL A 135 13.91 1.11 -2.31
CA VAL A 135 13.94 2.52 -1.91
C VAL A 135 13.75 2.63 -0.39
N SER A 136 14.63 3.38 0.27
CA SER A 136 14.54 3.71 1.69
C SER A 136 13.76 5.02 1.87
N ALA A 137 12.71 4.97 2.69
CA ALA A 137 11.90 6.14 3.07
C ALA A 137 12.58 6.90 4.22
N ALA A 138 13.71 7.52 3.91
CA ALA A 138 14.72 7.86 4.90
C ALA A 138 14.50 9.19 5.65
N ASN A 139 15.40 9.44 6.59
CA ASN A 139 15.72 10.77 7.11
C ASN A 139 17.03 11.32 6.52
N SER A 140 17.28 12.62 6.68
CA SER A 140 18.45 13.32 6.11
C SER A 140 19.82 12.87 6.64
N PHE A 141 19.87 12.08 7.72
CA PHE A 141 21.11 11.68 8.40
C PHE A 141 21.48 10.20 8.20
N GLY A 142 20.66 9.45 7.45
CA GLY A 142 20.92 8.03 7.20
C GLY A 142 20.84 7.17 8.45
N LEU A 143 20.07 7.59 9.47
CA LEU A 143 19.73 6.73 10.61
C LEU A 143 18.67 5.72 10.15
N MET A 144 18.98 4.43 10.21
CA MET A 144 18.17 3.36 9.60
C MET A 144 17.63 2.38 10.65
N ASP A 145 17.16 2.91 11.78
CA ASP A 145 16.73 2.17 12.98
C ASP A 145 15.21 2.13 13.17
N GLY A 146 14.43 2.81 12.32
CA GLY A 146 12.97 2.87 12.39
C GLY A 146 12.23 2.37 11.15
N GLY A 147 11.01 1.86 11.34
CA GLY A 147 10.08 1.51 10.25
C GLY A 147 10.69 0.59 9.18
N VAL A 148 10.52 0.96 7.92
CA VAL A 148 11.07 0.21 6.77
C VAL A 148 12.60 0.16 6.79
N ASP A 149 13.27 1.21 7.27
CA ASP A 149 14.73 1.26 7.31
C ASP A 149 15.30 0.27 8.33
N ALA A 150 14.62 0.05 9.45
CA ALA A 150 14.98 -1.00 10.40
C ALA A 150 14.94 -2.39 9.75
N ALA A 151 13.92 -2.66 8.92
CA ALA A 151 13.78 -3.92 8.20
C ALA A 151 14.89 -4.08 7.15
N ILE A 152 15.19 -3.01 6.39
CA ILE A 152 16.30 -2.98 5.43
C ILE A 152 17.64 -3.28 6.12
N THR A 153 17.95 -2.59 7.22
CA THR A 153 19.19 -2.81 7.97
C THR A 153 19.25 -4.19 8.61
N THR A 154 18.12 -4.73 9.09
CA THR A 154 18.04 -6.09 9.63
C THR A 154 18.35 -7.13 8.55
N TYR A 155 17.86 -6.93 7.33
CA TYR A 155 18.04 -7.85 6.22
C TYR A 155 19.46 -7.79 5.63
N PHE A 156 19.98 -6.58 5.37
CA PHE A 156 21.28 -6.40 4.71
C PHE A 156 22.46 -6.31 5.68
N GLY A 157 22.21 -6.03 6.96
CA GLY A 157 23.21 -5.80 8.00
C GLY A 157 23.59 -4.33 8.18
N THR A 158 24.19 -4.01 9.34
CA THR A 158 24.53 -2.65 9.78
C THR A 158 25.55 -1.95 8.88
N GLN A 159 26.37 -2.68 8.15
CA GLN A 159 27.32 -2.14 7.17
C GLN A 159 26.64 -1.36 6.04
N LEU A 160 25.36 -1.61 5.77
CA LEU A 160 24.59 -0.82 4.80
C LEU A 160 24.34 0.60 5.32
N GLN A 161 23.94 0.74 6.58
CA GLN A 161 23.75 2.05 7.21
C GLN A 161 25.07 2.84 7.23
N GLU A 162 26.18 2.19 7.58
CA GLU A 162 27.50 2.82 7.56
C GLU A 162 27.84 3.37 6.16
N ARG A 163 27.59 2.59 5.08
CA ARG A 163 27.80 3.06 3.71
C ARG A 163 26.93 4.25 3.34
N VAL A 164 25.66 4.26 3.75
CA VAL A 164 24.75 5.39 3.56
C VAL A 164 25.29 6.63 4.28
N GLN A 165 25.64 6.52 5.55
CA GLN A 165 26.16 7.64 6.34
C GLN A 165 27.50 8.16 5.81
N GLN A 166 28.41 7.27 5.38
CA GLN A 166 29.66 7.65 4.74
C GLN A 166 29.42 8.44 3.45
N HIS A 167 28.42 8.05 2.65
CA HIS A 167 28.04 8.81 1.46
C HIS A 167 27.47 10.19 1.84
N ILE A 168 26.61 10.27 2.85
CA ILE A 168 26.06 11.55 3.35
C ILE A 168 27.18 12.47 3.86
N LEU A 169 28.15 11.94 4.59
CA LEU A 169 29.31 12.71 5.07
C LEU A 169 30.15 13.26 3.91
N ARG A 170 30.39 12.46 2.88
CA ARG A 170 31.27 12.81 1.76
C ARG A 170 30.61 13.75 0.76
N GLU A 171 29.40 13.42 0.32
CA GLU A 171 28.72 14.12 -0.79
C GLU A 171 27.77 15.23 -0.31
N TYR A 172 27.30 15.14 0.94
CA TYR A 172 26.31 16.06 1.51
C TYR A 172 26.79 16.78 2.77
N LEU A 173 28.08 16.69 3.10
CA LEU A 173 28.69 17.34 4.26
C LEU A 173 27.95 17.07 5.59
N GLY A 174 27.37 15.87 5.71
CA GLY A 174 26.69 15.39 6.92
C GLY A 174 25.17 15.56 6.95
N GLU A 175 24.54 16.19 5.96
CA GLU A 175 23.08 16.32 5.91
C GLU A 175 22.55 16.27 4.48
N GLN A 176 21.84 15.20 4.13
CA GLN A 176 21.22 15.07 2.81
C GLN A 176 19.88 15.84 2.74
N PRO A 177 19.70 16.80 1.82
CA PRO A 177 18.44 17.54 1.70
C PRO A 177 17.26 16.65 1.28
N VAL A 178 16.07 16.91 1.86
CA VAL A 178 14.80 16.30 1.43
C VAL A 178 14.53 16.65 -0.03
N GLY A 179 14.05 15.66 -0.81
CA GLY A 179 13.87 15.81 -2.25
C GLY A 179 15.13 15.56 -3.08
N THR A 180 16.18 14.99 -2.46
CA THR A 180 17.32 14.39 -3.16
C THR A 180 17.32 12.88 -2.93
N ALA A 181 18.10 12.13 -3.72
CA ALA A 181 18.32 10.71 -3.50
C ALA A 181 19.64 10.27 -4.13
N PHE A 182 20.22 9.17 -3.64
CA PHE A 182 21.39 8.53 -4.24
C PHE A 182 21.27 7.00 -4.22
N VAL A 183 21.96 6.35 -5.16
CA VAL A 183 22.05 4.88 -5.26
C VAL A 183 23.31 4.42 -4.53
N THR A 184 23.18 3.38 -3.70
CA THR A 184 24.29 2.72 -3.01
C THR A 184 24.18 1.20 -3.13
N GLY A 185 25.30 0.50 -3.03
CA GLY A 185 25.33 -0.96 -3.07
C GLY A 185 24.93 -1.59 -1.74
N THR A 186 24.10 -2.62 -1.79
CA THR A 186 23.71 -3.42 -0.61
C THR A 186 24.74 -4.49 -0.27
N GLY A 187 25.52 -4.95 -1.26
CA GLY A 187 26.41 -6.10 -1.14
C GLY A 187 25.69 -7.46 -1.26
N ASN A 188 24.38 -7.46 -1.51
CA ASN A 188 23.59 -8.67 -1.77
C ASN A 188 23.57 -8.96 -3.28
N SER A 189 23.68 -10.23 -3.68
CA SER A 189 23.67 -10.63 -5.09
C SER A 189 22.29 -10.53 -5.75
N LYS A 190 21.23 -10.77 -4.98
CA LYS A 190 19.83 -10.75 -5.45
C LYS A 190 19.21 -9.36 -5.44
N HIS A 191 19.61 -8.53 -4.47
CA HIS A 191 19.08 -7.17 -4.29
C HIS A 191 20.23 -6.15 -4.24
N PRO A 192 20.97 -5.97 -5.35
CA PRO A 192 22.26 -5.27 -5.35
C PRO A 192 22.21 -3.79 -4.95
N TRP A 193 21.06 -3.13 -5.05
CA TRP A 193 20.96 -1.68 -4.91
C TRP A 193 19.99 -1.22 -3.83
N LEU A 194 20.35 -0.13 -3.17
CA LEU A 194 19.48 0.67 -2.31
C LEU A 194 19.47 2.10 -2.85
N VAL A 195 18.29 2.70 -2.96
CA VAL A 195 18.15 4.14 -3.14
C VAL A 195 17.80 4.77 -1.81
N HIS A 196 18.66 5.64 -1.30
CA HIS A 196 18.40 6.40 -0.08
C HIS A 196 17.71 7.72 -0.43
N ALA A 197 16.45 7.89 0.00
CA ALA A 197 15.60 9.02 -0.39
C ALA A 197 14.90 9.64 0.84
N PRO A 198 15.47 10.70 1.44
CA PRO A 198 14.89 11.33 2.62
C PRO A 198 13.53 11.97 2.32
N THR A 199 12.52 11.55 3.09
CA THR A 199 11.17 12.16 3.12
C THR A 199 11.08 13.28 4.16
N MET A 200 12.00 13.30 5.11
CA MET A 200 12.02 14.24 6.23
C MET A 200 13.46 14.45 6.70
N ARG A 201 13.70 15.55 7.42
CA ARG A 201 15.04 15.84 7.95
C ARG A 201 15.38 14.94 9.13
N VAL A 202 14.49 14.90 10.12
CA VAL A 202 14.47 13.96 11.25
C VAL A 202 13.06 13.34 11.32
N PRO A 203 12.84 12.27 12.09
CA PRO A 203 11.50 11.73 12.29
C PRO A 203 10.51 12.79 12.77
N LEU A 204 9.55 13.17 11.91
CA LEU A 204 8.51 14.18 12.20
C LEU A 204 7.30 14.04 11.27
N ILE A 205 6.18 14.64 11.67
CA ILE A 205 4.93 14.66 10.87
C ILE A 205 5.13 15.55 9.63
N ILE A 206 4.99 14.95 8.45
CA ILE A 206 5.10 15.63 7.15
C ILE A 206 3.76 15.69 6.40
N ASP A 207 2.66 15.27 7.03
CA ASP A 207 1.30 15.46 6.50
C ASP A 207 1.04 16.95 6.22
N GLY A 208 0.40 17.24 5.08
CA GLY A 208 0.25 18.61 4.61
C GLY A 208 1.47 19.16 3.82
N THR A 209 2.41 18.31 3.40
CA THR A 209 3.53 18.67 2.51
C THR A 209 3.62 17.80 1.24
N ASP A 210 4.44 18.23 0.28
CA ASP A 210 4.79 17.51 -0.94
C ASP A 210 6.08 16.68 -0.80
N ALA A 211 6.55 16.44 0.43
CA ALA A 211 7.80 15.74 0.66
C ALA A 211 7.79 14.30 0.12
N VAL A 212 6.62 13.64 0.14
CA VAL A 212 6.42 12.31 -0.44
C VAL A 212 6.63 12.32 -1.94
N TYR A 213 6.01 13.29 -2.63
CA TYR A 213 6.21 13.48 -4.07
C TYR A 213 7.68 13.77 -4.40
N ASN A 214 8.30 14.70 -3.67
CA ASN A 214 9.69 15.11 -3.92
C ASN A 214 10.68 13.96 -3.69
N ALA A 215 10.55 13.21 -2.60
CA ALA A 215 11.42 12.06 -2.30
C ALA A 215 11.23 10.92 -3.32
N THR A 216 9.98 10.61 -3.68
CA THR A 216 9.68 9.58 -4.70
C THR A 216 10.28 9.97 -6.05
N ARG A 217 10.09 11.23 -6.46
CA ARG A 217 10.64 11.73 -7.72
C ARG A 217 12.17 11.75 -7.71
N ALA A 218 12.78 12.12 -6.58
CA ALA A 218 14.23 12.11 -6.42
C ALA A 218 14.79 10.69 -6.55
N ALA A 219 14.16 9.70 -5.94
CA ALA A 219 14.54 8.30 -6.06
C ALA A 219 14.51 7.83 -7.51
N LEU A 220 13.43 8.12 -8.24
CA LEU A 220 13.33 7.79 -9.67
C LEU A 220 14.42 8.47 -10.51
N LEU A 221 14.74 9.74 -10.22
CA LEU A 221 15.83 10.44 -10.89
C LEU A 221 17.21 9.86 -10.56
N ALA A 222 17.46 9.45 -9.32
CA ALA A 222 18.71 8.81 -8.93
C ALA A 222 18.90 7.49 -9.68
N ILE A 223 17.84 6.67 -9.78
CA ILE A 223 17.82 5.43 -10.58
C ILE A 223 18.09 5.72 -12.04
N PHE A 224 17.43 6.73 -12.62
CA PHE A 224 17.65 7.13 -14.01
C PHE A 224 19.10 7.54 -14.27
N GLN A 225 19.69 8.35 -13.39
CA GLN A 225 21.07 8.80 -13.53
C GLN A 225 22.07 7.65 -13.35
N HIS A 226 21.82 6.75 -12.39
CA HIS A 226 22.59 5.52 -12.24
C HIS A 226 22.54 4.67 -13.51
N ASN A 227 21.35 4.43 -14.07
CA ASN A 227 21.19 3.64 -15.28
C ASN A 227 21.78 4.29 -16.53
N LYS A 228 21.99 5.61 -16.53
CA LYS A 228 22.64 6.34 -17.63
C LYS A 228 24.15 6.11 -17.67
N SER A 229 24.79 5.94 -16.52
CA SER A 229 26.24 5.71 -16.40
C SER A 229 26.61 4.24 -16.18
N ALA A 230 25.68 3.42 -15.72
CA ALA A 230 25.91 2.00 -15.44
C ALA A 230 26.10 1.16 -16.71
N ARG A 231 26.95 0.14 -16.60
CA ARG A 231 27.04 -0.96 -17.56
C ARG A 231 25.74 -1.77 -17.56
N GLU A 232 25.45 -2.48 -18.65
CA GLU A 232 24.17 -3.18 -18.85
C GLU A 232 23.85 -4.17 -17.71
N ASP A 233 24.86 -4.89 -17.23
CA ASP A 233 24.80 -5.87 -16.13
C ASP A 233 24.60 -5.24 -14.73
N ARG A 234 24.66 -3.91 -14.63
CA ARG A 234 24.58 -3.15 -13.37
C ARG A 234 23.40 -2.17 -13.35
N LYS A 235 22.58 -2.17 -14.39
CA LYS A 235 21.36 -1.35 -14.45
C LYS A 235 20.30 -1.90 -13.50
N ILE A 236 19.56 -0.99 -12.90
CA ILE A 236 18.37 -1.28 -12.10
C ILE A 236 17.20 -1.43 -13.07
N THR A 237 16.60 -2.62 -13.14
CA THR A 237 15.47 -2.94 -14.01
C THR A 237 14.18 -3.14 -13.23
N SER A 238 14.27 -3.57 -11.97
CA SER A 238 13.15 -3.70 -11.03
C SER A 238 13.44 -2.94 -9.73
N VAL A 239 12.44 -2.20 -9.24
CA VAL A 239 12.56 -1.41 -8.02
C VAL A 239 11.30 -1.52 -7.17
N VAL A 240 11.48 -1.65 -5.86
CA VAL A 240 10.39 -1.65 -4.87
C VAL A 240 10.41 -0.32 -4.10
N PHE A 241 9.25 0.31 -4.01
CA PHE A 241 9.03 1.50 -3.20
C PHE A 241 8.13 1.15 -2.00
N PRO A 242 8.51 1.51 -0.77
CA PRO A 242 7.59 1.48 0.36
C PRO A 242 6.58 2.63 0.27
N ALA A 243 5.58 2.62 1.15
CA ALA A 243 4.67 3.76 1.32
C ALA A 243 5.45 4.96 1.90
N MET A 244 5.92 5.83 1.01
CA MET A 244 6.77 6.97 1.35
C MET A 244 6.00 7.95 2.26
N GLY A 245 6.46 8.11 3.51
CA GLY A 245 5.89 9.07 4.47
C GLY A 245 4.67 8.59 5.29
N ALA A 246 4.18 7.36 5.09
CA ALA A 246 2.97 6.85 5.76
C ALA A 246 3.17 6.55 7.26
N GLY A 247 4.37 6.13 7.66
CA GLY A 247 4.70 5.79 9.05
C GLY A 247 4.91 7.02 9.94
N CYS A 248 6.16 7.34 10.27
CA CYS A 248 6.50 8.51 11.10
C CYS A 248 5.95 9.84 10.55
N GLY A 249 5.79 9.93 9.23
CA GLY A 249 5.30 11.12 8.55
C GLY A 249 3.80 11.38 8.70
N GLN A 250 3.02 10.37 9.13
CA GLN A 250 1.56 10.40 9.29
C GLN A 250 0.79 10.91 8.05
N VAL A 251 1.36 10.75 6.86
CA VAL A 251 0.67 11.11 5.62
C VAL A 251 -0.40 10.06 5.34
N SER A 252 -1.65 10.49 5.14
CA SER A 252 -2.74 9.56 4.82
C SER A 252 -2.44 8.73 3.56
N SER A 253 -2.85 7.46 3.55
CA SER A 253 -2.60 6.52 2.44
C SER A 253 -3.06 7.04 1.08
N ASP A 254 -4.21 7.73 1.01
CA ASP A 254 -4.69 8.38 -0.22
C ASP A 254 -3.73 9.46 -0.73
N SER A 255 -3.22 10.32 0.16
CA SER A 255 -2.25 11.37 -0.21
C SER A 255 -0.90 10.75 -0.62
N VAL A 256 -0.43 9.72 0.08
CA VAL A 256 0.78 8.96 -0.30
C VAL A 256 0.62 8.39 -1.71
N ALA A 257 -0.47 7.67 -1.98
CA ALA A 257 -0.72 7.05 -3.27
C ALA A 257 -0.80 8.09 -4.41
N ARG A 258 -1.52 9.20 -4.21
CA ARG A 258 -1.63 10.27 -5.21
C ARG A 258 -0.29 10.94 -5.48
N GLN A 259 0.50 11.22 -4.44
CA GLN A 259 1.83 11.84 -4.57
C GLN A 259 2.81 10.91 -5.27
N MET A 260 2.88 9.63 -4.88
CA MET A 260 3.78 8.66 -5.50
C MET A 260 3.39 8.38 -6.96
N ARG A 261 2.10 8.22 -7.25
CA ARG A 261 1.60 8.09 -8.62
C ARG A 261 1.98 9.29 -9.47
N LEU A 262 1.75 10.50 -8.98
CA LEU A 262 2.10 11.71 -9.74
C LEU A 262 3.61 11.77 -10.01
N ALA A 263 4.45 11.40 -9.04
CA ALA A 263 5.90 11.34 -9.23
C ALA A 263 6.27 10.39 -10.38
N TRP A 264 5.68 9.18 -10.39
CA TRP A 264 5.84 8.19 -11.46
C TRP A 264 5.34 8.69 -12.82
N ASP A 265 4.11 9.20 -12.88
CA ASP A 265 3.51 9.74 -14.11
C ASP A 265 4.39 10.87 -14.67
N SER A 266 4.95 11.71 -13.80
CA SER A 266 5.84 12.81 -14.19
C SER A 266 7.24 12.37 -14.62
N PHE A 267 7.63 11.14 -14.28
CA PHE A 267 8.90 10.54 -14.64
C PHE A 267 8.82 9.86 -16.01
N ILE A 268 7.75 9.09 -16.26
CA ILE A 268 7.54 8.41 -17.54
C ILE A 268 7.11 9.36 -18.66
N ASN A 269 6.40 10.44 -18.32
CA ASN A 269 5.99 11.47 -19.28
C ASN A 269 6.99 12.64 -19.27
N CYS A 270 8.07 12.49 -20.04
CA CYS A 270 9.11 13.51 -20.12
C CYS A 270 8.62 14.79 -20.80
N ALA A 271 9.05 15.93 -20.26
CA ALA A 271 8.81 17.23 -20.90
C ALA A 271 9.49 17.30 -22.26
N THR A 272 8.76 17.80 -23.26
CA THR A 272 9.34 18.16 -24.56
C THR A 272 9.82 19.60 -24.58
N GLU A 273 9.19 20.48 -23.80
CA GLU A 273 9.50 21.91 -23.70
C GLU A 273 9.33 22.40 -22.25
N ILE A 274 10.10 23.43 -21.88
CA ILE A 274 10.04 24.06 -20.56
C ILE A 274 9.60 25.51 -20.72
N ASN A 275 8.44 25.83 -20.18
CA ASN A 275 7.88 27.18 -20.14
C ASN A 275 7.05 27.37 -18.84
N TRP A 276 6.58 28.59 -18.60
CA TRP A 276 5.80 28.91 -17.39
C TRP A 276 4.47 28.17 -17.30
N GLN A 277 3.85 27.86 -18.44
CA GLN A 277 2.60 27.08 -18.47
C GLN A 277 2.86 25.66 -17.98
N TYR A 278 3.93 25.01 -18.45
CA TYR A 278 4.37 23.70 -17.98
C TYR A 278 4.75 23.71 -16.50
N ALA A 279 5.52 24.71 -16.05
CA ALA A 279 5.90 24.84 -14.64
C ALA A 279 4.66 25.01 -13.73
N SER A 280 3.72 25.87 -14.11
CA SER A 280 2.47 26.10 -13.38
C SER A 280 1.58 24.85 -13.37
N ALA A 281 1.44 24.17 -14.50
CA ALA A 281 0.69 22.92 -14.60
C ALA A 281 1.26 21.84 -13.66
N ARG A 282 2.58 21.71 -13.58
CA ARG A 282 3.23 20.79 -12.64
C ARG A 282 3.00 21.16 -11.18
N GLN A 283 3.12 22.44 -10.84
CA GLN A 283 2.84 22.91 -9.49
C GLN A 283 1.40 22.59 -9.08
N ASN A 284 0.44 22.85 -9.97
CA ASN A 284 -0.97 22.57 -9.74
C ASN A 284 -1.27 21.07 -9.62
N ALA A 285 -0.58 20.23 -10.40
CA ALA A 285 -0.72 18.78 -10.30
C ALA A 285 -0.28 18.27 -8.92
N VAL A 286 0.86 18.73 -8.40
CA VAL A 286 1.33 18.39 -7.04
C VAL A 286 0.31 18.85 -6.00
N PHE A 287 -0.20 20.07 -6.14
CA PHE A 287 -1.25 20.58 -5.25
C PHE A 287 -2.51 19.69 -5.25
N SER A 288 -2.84 19.10 -6.40
CA SER A 288 -4.01 18.24 -6.60
C SER A 288 -3.85 16.81 -6.05
N THR A 289 -2.69 16.48 -5.48
CA THR A 289 -2.47 15.18 -4.81
C THR A 289 -2.96 15.16 -3.36
N THR A 290 -3.54 16.25 -2.87
CA THR A 290 -3.82 16.50 -1.44
C THR A 290 -2.56 16.65 -0.57
N ALA A 291 -1.37 16.77 -1.18
CA ALA A 291 -0.12 17.06 -0.48
C ALA A 291 -0.27 18.16 0.57
N TYR A 292 -0.87 19.30 0.21
CA TYR A 292 -1.06 20.45 1.10
C TYR A 292 -2.44 20.50 1.79
N CYS A 293 -3.13 19.36 1.84
CA CYS A 293 -4.43 19.19 2.48
C CYS A 293 -4.24 18.24 3.67
N PRO A 294 -3.95 18.76 4.88
CA PRO A 294 -3.72 17.93 6.04
C PRO A 294 -4.94 17.04 6.31
N SER A 295 -4.69 15.85 6.86
CA SER A 295 -5.68 14.84 7.23
C SER A 295 -6.69 15.28 8.32
N LYS A 296 -6.45 16.42 8.97
CA LYS A 296 -7.33 16.98 10.01
C LYS A 296 -8.70 17.37 9.44
N THR A 297 -9.74 17.20 10.25
CA THR A 297 -11.14 17.52 9.93
C THR A 297 -11.36 18.97 9.50
N LEU A 298 -10.50 19.90 9.93
CA LEU A 298 -10.49 21.28 9.46
C LEU A 298 -9.20 21.56 8.67
N CYS A 299 -9.34 21.80 7.37
CA CYS A 299 -8.24 22.29 6.55
C CYS A 299 -8.09 23.82 6.73
N PRO A 300 -6.92 24.33 7.15
CA PRO A 300 -6.72 25.78 7.31
C PRO A 300 -6.83 26.53 5.97
N ASN A 301 -6.61 25.81 4.87
CA ASN A 301 -6.71 26.34 3.52
C ASN A 301 -8.12 26.19 2.92
N ALA A 302 -9.11 25.63 3.63
CA ALA A 302 -10.49 25.58 3.15
C ALA A 302 -11.20 26.92 3.38
N ARG A 303 -11.99 27.35 2.40
CA ARG A 303 -12.92 28.48 2.47
C ARG A 303 -14.25 28.05 1.86
N THR A 304 -15.29 27.99 2.69
CA THR A 304 -16.64 27.70 2.22
C THR A 304 -17.35 29.00 1.83
N GLU A 305 -17.94 29.02 0.65
CA GLU A 305 -18.70 30.15 0.13
C GLU A 305 -20.11 29.71 -0.28
N TYR A 306 -21.10 30.56 0.02
CA TYR A 306 -22.47 30.38 -0.45
C TYR A 306 -22.55 30.70 -1.94
N ILE A 307 -23.12 29.80 -2.75
CA ILE A 307 -23.20 29.95 -4.21
C ILE A 307 -24.64 30.18 -4.72
N GLY A 308 -25.63 30.27 -3.83
CA GLY A 308 -27.04 30.47 -4.17
C GLY A 308 -27.88 29.21 -3.98
N PHE A 309 -29.21 29.36 -3.91
CA PHE A 309 -30.19 28.27 -3.82
C PHE A 309 -30.02 27.29 -2.64
N GLY A 310 -29.35 27.70 -1.56
CA GLY A 310 -29.05 26.82 -0.42
C GLY A 310 -27.72 26.07 -0.54
N ASP A 311 -27.04 26.17 -1.67
CA ASP A 311 -25.82 25.43 -1.95
C ASP A 311 -24.58 26.18 -1.45
N TYR A 312 -23.61 25.40 -0.96
CA TYR A 312 -22.30 25.88 -0.53
C TYR A 312 -21.21 25.14 -1.28
N ARG A 313 -20.10 25.83 -1.57
CA ARG A 313 -18.93 25.20 -2.17
C ARG A 313 -17.68 25.52 -1.37
N THR A 314 -16.86 24.50 -1.12
CA THR A 314 -15.55 24.67 -0.50
C THR A 314 -14.49 24.93 -1.57
N TYR A 315 -13.75 26.02 -1.42
CA TYR A 315 -12.59 26.39 -2.23
C TYR A 315 -11.29 26.29 -1.42
N CYS A 316 -10.17 26.09 -2.09
CA CYS A 316 -8.86 26.15 -1.47
C CYS A 316 -8.26 27.56 -1.57
N LYS A 317 -7.93 28.18 -0.43
CA LYS A 317 -7.29 29.51 -0.33
C LYS A 317 -5.93 29.59 -1.02
N LYS A 318 -5.21 28.47 -1.15
CA LYS A 318 -3.87 28.43 -1.78
C LYS A 318 -3.93 28.29 -3.30
N SER A 319 -4.77 27.39 -3.81
CA SER A 319 -4.86 27.16 -5.26
C SER A 319 -5.95 27.97 -5.95
N GLY A 320 -6.91 28.53 -5.21
CA GLY A 320 -8.09 29.21 -5.76
C GLY A 320 -9.13 28.27 -6.36
N ASN A 321 -8.85 26.96 -6.43
CA ASN A 321 -9.71 25.96 -7.07
C ASN A 321 -10.70 25.34 -6.08
N CYS A 322 -11.72 24.65 -6.62
CA CYS A 322 -12.64 23.83 -5.82
C CYS A 322 -11.86 22.80 -4.98
N CYS A 323 -12.26 22.60 -3.72
CA CYS A 323 -11.60 21.65 -2.86
C CYS A 323 -11.87 20.22 -3.37
N ILE A 324 -10.81 19.48 -3.67
CA ILE A 324 -10.89 18.11 -4.19
C ILE A 324 -10.93 17.05 -3.09
N SER A 325 -10.65 17.42 -1.85
CA SER A 325 -10.67 16.51 -0.70
C SER A 325 -12.11 16.36 -0.23
N THR A 326 -12.66 15.16 -0.36
CA THR A 326 -14.03 14.83 0.11
C THR A 326 -14.23 15.19 1.58
N ARG A 327 -13.17 15.06 2.41
CA ARG A 327 -13.17 15.46 3.83
C ARG A 327 -13.42 16.94 4.12
N HIS A 328 -13.22 17.81 3.14
CA HIS A 328 -13.36 19.27 3.29
C HIS A 328 -14.48 19.83 2.43
N GLN A 329 -15.05 19.04 1.53
CA GLN A 329 -16.24 19.47 0.82
C GLN A 329 -17.34 19.64 1.87
N VAL A 330 -18.11 20.71 1.74
CA VAL A 330 -19.39 20.76 2.45
C VAL A 330 -20.16 19.57 1.90
N ASP A 331 -20.52 18.62 2.76
CA ASP A 331 -21.37 17.52 2.35
C ASP A 331 -22.67 18.12 1.84
N ASP A 332 -22.85 18.18 0.52
CA ASP A 332 -24.19 18.15 -0.06
C ASP A 332 -24.71 16.74 0.20
N ILE A 333 -25.20 16.54 1.42
CA ILE A 333 -26.48 15.95 1.81
C ILE A 333 -26.47 15.96 3.35
N TYR A 334 -26.90 17.08 3.93
CA TYR A 334 -27.77 16.94 5.09
C TYR A 334 -29.04 16.28 4.55
N ILE A 335 -29.25 14.97 4.77
CA ILE A 335 -30.60 14.47 5.04
C ILE A 335 -30.95 14.96 6.45
N GLY A 336 -30.94 16.28 6.65
CA GLY A 336 -31.70 16.91 7.69
C GLY A 336 -33.14 16.68 7.28
N ALA A 337 -33.88 15.97 8.12
CA ALA A 337 -35.31 15.84 7.98
C ALA A 337 -35.95 17.23 7.82
N HIS A 338 -36.18 17.65 6.58
CA HIS A 338 -37.15 18.67 6.27
C HIS A 338 -38.46 17.93 6.04
N THR A 339 -39.20 17.73 7.12
CA THR A 339 -40.63 17.47 7.03
C THR A 339 -41.27 18.72 6.41
N HIS A 340 -41.48 18.70 5.10
CA HIS A 340 -42.51 19.53 4.51
C HIS A 340 -43.85 18.86 4.79
N THR A 341 -44.47 19.25 5.90
CA THR A 341 -45.88 18.95 6.15
C THR A 341 -46.70 19.85 5.22
N ILE A 342 -47.18 19.30 4.11
CA ILE A 342 -48.37 19.84 3.47
C ILE A 342 -49.54 19.09 4.09
N ASP A 343 -50.23 19.75 5.01
CA ASP A 343 -51.47 19.26 5.59
C ASP A 343 -52.57 19.37 4.53
N ILE A 344 -52.88 18.24 3.90
CA ILE A 344 -54.16 18.03 3.25
C ILE A 344 -54.82 16.95 4.11
N GLY A 345 -55.80 17.40 4.88
CA GLY A 345 -56.26 16.71 6.08
C GLY A 345 -56.60 15.24 5.91
N ALA A 346 -56.52 14.56 7.05
CA ALA A 346 -57.03 13.22 7.38
C ALA A 346 -57.14 12.26 6.19
N HIS A 347 -56.04 11.60 5.80
CA HIS A 347 -55.91 10.14 5.56
C HIS A 347 -54.47 9.84 5.12
N ASN A 348 -53.72 9.04 5.89
CA ASN A 348 -52.35 8.62 5.55
C ASN A 348 -52.37 7.47 4.53
N HIS A 349 -51.73 7.67 3.37
CA HIS A 349 -51.28 6.57 2.50
C HIS A 349 -49.79 6.69 2.22
N ALA A 350 -49.04 5.62 2.47
CA ALA A 350 -47.64 5.52 2.06
C ALA A 350 -47.57 5.11 0.58
N ILE A 351 -46.94 5.94 -0.25
CA ILE A 351 -46.58 5.59 -1.63
C ILE A 351 -45.10 5.18 -1.62
N HIS A 352 -44.82 3.91 -1.89
CA HIS A 352 -43.47 3.41 -2.10
C HIS A 352 -43.07 3.60 -3.57
N THR A 353 -42.04 4.40 -3.84
CA THR A 353 -41.30 4.36 -5.10
C THR A 353 -40.02 3.55 -4.88
N GLY A 354 -40.02 2.31 -5.37
CA GLY A 354 -38.86 1.43 -5.32
C GLY A 354 -37.80 1.82 -6.35
N ALA A 355 -36.53 1.72 -5.95
CA ALA A 355 -35.40 1.64 -6.87
C ALA A 355 -34.42 0.59 -6.33
N TYR A 356 -34.26 -0.49 -7.09
CA TYR A 356 -33.35 -1.60 -6.83
C TYR A 356 -31.89 -1.16 -7.04
N ALA A 357 -31.01 -1.53 -6.11
CA ALA A 357 -29.57 -1.62 -6.36
C ALA A 357 -29.03 -2.87 -5.66
N TYR A 358 -28.57 -3.84 -6.46
CA TYR A 358 -27.94 -5.07 -6.01
C TYR A 358 -26.55 -4.76 -5.42
N LEU A 359 -26.32 -5.19 -4.18
CA LEU A 359 -24.98 -5.29 -3.61
C LEU A 359 -24.77 -6.70 -3.07
N HIS A 360 -23.70 -7.35 -3.50
CA HIS A 360 -23.19 -8.57 -2.88
C HIS A 360 -22.58 -8.20 -1.52
N ALA A 361 -23.12 -8.75 -0.44
CA ALA A 361 -22.60 -8.62 0.91
C ALA A 361 -22.43 -10.01 1.54
N VAL A 362 -21.24 -10.28 2.08
CA VAL A 362 -20.99 -11.37 3.03
C VAL A 362 -21.14 -10.77 4.42
N SER A 363 -22.07 -11.26 5.22
CA SER A 363 -22.35 -10.79 6.58
C SER A 363 -22.11 -11.92 7.58
N PRO A 364 -21.38 -11.68 8.68
CA PRO A 364 -21.47 -12.53 9.87
C PRO A 364 -22.69 -12.06 10.68
N GLY A 365 -23.84 -12.69 10.44
CA GLY A 365 -25.03 -12.48 11.27
C GLY A 365 -24.86 -13.09 12.66
N ILE A 366 -25.06 -12.29 13.69
CA ILE A 366 -25.31 -12.77 15.05
C ILE A 366 -26.76 -13.27 15.07
N HIS A 367 -26.95 -14.59 15.11
CA HIS A 367 -28.24 -15.17 15.41
C HIS A 367 -28.20 -15.83 16.79
N SER A 368 -29.01 -15.28 17.71
CA SER A 368 -29.49 -15.99 18.87
C SER A 368 -30.57 -16.99 18.41
N HIS A 369 -30.34 -18.28 18.65
CA HIS A 369 -31.40 -19.27 18.67
C HIS A 369 -31.17 -20.19 19.86
N GLY A 370 -32.01 -20.02 20.87
CA GLY A 370 -32.26 -21.05 21.85
C GLY A 370 -32.97 -22.21 21.16
N TYR A 371 -32.28 -23.32 21.02
CA TYR A 371 -32.88 -24.65 20.95
C TYR A 371 -31.92 -25.62 21.65
N HIS A 372 -32.42 -26.21 22.71
CA HIS A 372 -31.77 -27.24 23.51
C HIS A 372 -31.28 -28.40 22.64
N LEU A 373 -30.01 -28.78 22.81
CA LEU A 373 -29.52 -30.13 22.55
C LEU A 373 -28.69 -30.60 23.74
N ASN A 374 -28.87 -31.87 24.05
CA ASN A 374 -28.61 -32.55 25.31
C ASN A 374 -27.13 -32.49 25.77
N PRO A 375 -26.86 -32.16 27.05
CA PRO A 375 -25.55 -32.26 27.66
C PRO A 375 -25.34 -33.68 28.19
N GLU A 376 -24.80 -34.58 27.37
CA GLU A 376 -24.18 -35.81 27.86
C GLU A 376 -23.12 -36.24 26.83
N TYR A 377 -21.93 -36.63 27.33
CA TYR A 377 -20.67 -36.90 26.62
C TYR A 377 -19.74 -35.70 26.37
N LEU A 378 -19.04 -35.27 27.42
CA LEU A 378 -17.63 -35.62 27.64
C LEU A 378 -17.09 -34.82 28.84
N SER A 379 -17.16 -35.48 30.00
CA SER A 379 -16.53 -35.10 31.25
C SER A 379 -15.01 -35.34 31.20
N GLY A 380 -14.24 -34.39 31.76
CA GLY A 380 -12.81 -34.53 32.07
C GLY A 380 -11.93 -34.06 30.91
N VAL A 381 -11.27 -32.91 30.97
CA VAL A 381 -10.19 -32.61 31.93
C VAL A 381 -10.26 -31.14 32.37
N LYS A 382 -10.12 -30.93 33.69
CA LYS A 382 -9.99 -29.64 34.38
C LYS A 382 -8.64 -28.99 34.08
N ASN A 383 -8.66 -27.65 33.97
CA ASN A 383 -7.68 -26.64 34.44
C ASN A 383 -6.18 -26.82 34.04
N ASP A 384 -5.37 -25.79 33.78
CA ASP A 384 -5.08 -24.58 34.55
C ASP A 384 -4.19 -23.63 33.69
N VAL A 385 -4.43 -22.32 33.84
CA VAL A 385 -3.66 -21.10 33.43
C VAL A 385 -3.43 -20.80 31.94
#